data_AF-A0A821PTH7-F1
#
_entry.id   AF-A0A821PTH7-F1
#
_cell.length_a   1.000
_cell.length_b   1.000
_cell.length_c   1.000
_cell.angle_alpha   90.00
_cell.angle_beta   90.00
_cell.angle_gamma   90.00
#
_symmetry.space_group_name_H-M   'P 1'
#
loop_
_entity.id
_entity.type
_entity.pdbx_description
1 polymer ?
#
loop_
_entity_poly.entity_id
_entity_poly.type
_entity_poly.pdbx_seq_one_letter_code
_entity_poly.pdbx_strand_id
1 'polypeptide(L)'
;KFLKKTTIKSNDSLSSSVSYATISSISIRKCDSGFSETASSIQTSTCFEQILVLERTYHENLKQNIIKYSRPLRRYLNPNEIVDLFQNIEKISAISQSIVRHCEKLFDEDNTFHVPISIIYQSCLDVMTDSYNTYISRSIQVQAILKQYCHKIAYFLQVCILKQCSTS
;
A
#
# COMPACT_ATOMS: atom_id res chain seq x y z
N LYS A 1 34.57 -16.32 -44.36
CA LYS A 1 35.41 -15.09 -44.34
C LYS A 1 34.89 -14.16 -43.26
N PHE A 2 35.72 -13.96 -42.23
CA PHE A 2 35.83 -12.86 -41.25
C PHE A 2 34.61 -12.25 -40.52
N LEU A 3 34.66 -12.48 -39.20
CA LEU A 3 34.13 -11.68 -38.09
C LEU A 3 34.35 -10.17 -38.23
N LYS A 4 33.41 -9.38 -37.72
CA LYS A 4 33.76 -8.25 -36.84
C LYS A 4 32.80 -8.16 -35.64
N LYS A 5 33.40 -8.48 -34.49
CA LYS A 5 32.93 -8.30 -33.12
C LYS A 5 33.21 -6.84 -32.74
N THR A 6 32.24 -6.16 -32.15
CA THR A 6 32.53 -5.01 -31.29
C THR A 6 31.61 -5.01 -30.08
N THR A 7 32.24 -5.24 -28.94
CA THR A 7 31.73 -5.12 -27.58
C THR A 7 32.05 -3.71 -27.09
N ILE A 8 31.10 -2.98 -26.50
CA ILE A 8 31.38 -1.92 -25.52
C ILE A 8 30.43 -2.10 -24.33
N LYS A 9 31.02 -1.93 -23.14
CA LYS A 9 30.52 -2.21 -21.79
C LYS A 9 29.76 -1.02 -21.17
N SER A 10 28.69 -1.36 -20.45
CA SER A 10 28.20 -0.92 -19.13
C SER A 10 28.09 0.55 -18.69
N ASN A 11 26.93 0.78 -18.06
CA ASN A 11 26.55 1.72 -16.99
C ASN A 11 26.24 3.16 -17.38
N ASP A 12 24.95 3.54 -17.27
CA ASP A 12 24.51 4.53 -16.28
C ASP A 12 22.97 4.55 -16.12
N SER A 13 22.56 4.45 -14.85
CA SER A 13 21.33 4.97 -14.22
C SER A 13 20.09 5.26 -15.10
N LEU A 14 19.23 4.26 -15.32
CA LEU A 14 17.81 4.51 -15.62
C LEU A 14 17.04 4.89 -14.35
N SER A 15 17.22 6.15 -13.97
CA SER A 15 16.22 6.95 -13.26
C SER A 15 14.96 7.02 -14.13
N SER A 16 14.00 6.13 -13.88
CA SER A 16 12.65 6.28 -14.43
C SER A 16 11.94 7.38 -13.66
N SER A 17 12.16 8.62 -14.09
CA SER A 17 11.36 9.76 -13.66
C SER A 17 9.94 9.55 -14.19
N VAL A 18 9.04 9.14 -13.31
CA VAL A 18 7.60 9.17 -13.57
C VAL A 18 7.23 10.63 -13.74
N SER A 19 6.87 11.02 -14.96
CA SER A 19 6.43 12.37 -15.29
C SER A 19 5.10 12.64 -14.58
N TYR A 20 5.10 13.58 -13.63
CA TYR A 20 3.88 14.10 -13.04
C TYR A 20 3.12 14.87 -14.11
N ALA A 21 1.90 14.42 -14.42
CA ALA A 21 0.97 15.22 -15.19
C ALA A 21 0.69 16.51 -14.40
N THR A 22 1.04 17.64 -15.00
CA THR A 22 0.70 18.98 -14.53
C THR A 22 -0.80 19.03 -14.29
N ILE A 23 -1.21 19.37 -13.06
CA ILE A 23 -2.61 19.64 -12.72
C ILE A 23 -2.97 21.00 -13.35
N SER A 24 -3.17 21.01 -14.67
CA SER A 24 -3.73 22.15 -15.37
C SER A 24 -5.24 21.99 -15.41
N SER A 25 -5.92 22.83 -14.63
CA SER A 25 -7.32 23.23 -14.75
C SER A 25 -8.38 22.14 -14.57
N ILE A 26 -8.60 21.70 -13.32
CA ILE A 26 -9.90 21.15 -12.93
C ILE A 26 -10.82 22.34 -12.65
N SER A 27 -11.72 22.64 -13.59
CA SER A 27 -12.84 23.54 -13.35
C SER A 27 -13.83 22.83 -12.43
N ILE A 28 -13.79 23.17 -11.15
CA ILE A 28 -14.76 22.71 -10.15
C ILE A 28 -16.07 23.44 -10.45
N ARG A 29 -16.99 22.79 -11.16
CA ARG A 29 -18.39 23.23 -11.16
C ARG A 29 -18.90 23.07 -9.73
N LYS A 30 -19.38 24.16 -9.13
CA LYS A 30 -20.12 24.14 -7.86
C LYS A 30 -21.33 23.21 -8.03
N CYS A 31 -21.22 22.00 -7.50
CA CYS A 31 -22.39 21.20 -7.16
C CYS A 31 -22.84 21.69 -5.78
N ASP A 32 -23.89 22.51 -5.75
CA ASP A 32 -24.62 22.86 -4.53
C ASP A 32 -25.32 21.60 -4.00
N SER A 33 -24.58 20.77 -3.26
CA SER A 33 -25.19 19.76 -2.40
C SER A 33 -25.71 20.48 -1.16
N GLY A 34 -27.04 20.57 -1.01
CA GLY A 34 -27.75 21.17 0.13
C GLY A 34 -27.57 20.44 1.48
N PHE A 35 -26.36 19.96 1.78
CA PHE A 35 -25.94 19.55 3.10
C PHE A 35 -25.38 20.78 3.82
N SER A 36 -26.23 21.37 4.66
CA SER A 36 -25.89 22.44 5.60
C SER A 36 -24.66 22.05 6.43
N GLU A 37 -23.55 22.75 6.23
CA GLU A 37 -22.35 22.73 7.05
C GLU A 37 -22.67 23.23 8.48
N THR A 38 -22.88 22.31 9.41
CA THR A 38 -22.87 22.59 10.85
C THR A 38 -21.85 21.73 11.59
N ALA A 39 -20.78 21.30 10.91
CA ALA A 39 -19.62 20.76 11.61
C ALA A 39 -18.76 21.94 12.07
N SER A 40 -18.53 22.07 13.38
CA SER A 40 -17.61 23.09 13.88
C SER A 40 -16.21 22.79 13.35
N SER A 41 -15.45 23.83 13.00
CA SER A 41 -14.07 23.71 12.50
C SER A 41 -13.16 22.87 13.40
N ILE A 42 -13.45 22.84 14.71
CA ILE A 42 -12.78 22.03 15.73
C ILE A 42 -13.14 20.53 15.58
N GLN A 43 -14.39 20.18 15.28
CA GLN A 43 -14.77 18.78 15.07
C GLN A 43 -14.17 18.22 13.78
N THR A 44 -14.06 19.03 12.72
CA THR A 44 -13.45 18.62 11.45
C THR A 44 -11.94 18.39 11.56
N SER A 45 -11.22 19.21 12.32
CA SER A 45 -9.79 19.01 12.55
C SER A 45 -9.53 17.73 13.35
N THR A 46 -10.31 17.51 14.41
CA THR A 46 -10.19 16.31 15.25
C THR A 46 -10.50 15.03 14.46
N CYS A 47 -11.48 15.07 13.54
CA CYS A 47 -11.82 13.93 12.69
C CYS A 47 -10.70 13.62 11.69
N PHE A 48 -10.10 14.64 11.08
CA PHE A 48 -8.97 14.45 10.15
C PHE A 48 -7.75 13.83 10.86
N GLU A 49 -7.39 14.36 12.03
CA GLU A 49 -6.31 13.79 12.85
C GLU A 49 -6.54 12.31 13.16
N GLN A 50 -7.78 11.95 13.53
CA GLN A 50 -8.15 10.56 13.77
C GLN A 50 -7.98 9.69 12.51
N ILE A 51 -8.42 10.16 11.35
CA ILE A 51 -8.24 9.42 10.09
C ILE A 51 -6.76 9.22 9.79
N LEU A 52 -5.93 10.27 9.94
CA LEU A 52 -4.49 10.16 9.73
C LEU A 52 -3.83 9.15 10.68
N VAL A 53 -4.22 9.16 11.96
CA VAL A 53 -3.73 8.18 12.95
C VAL A 53 -4.13 6.75 12.56
N LEU A 54 -5.38 6.55 12.13
CA LEU A 54 -5.86 5.23 11.69
C LEU A 54 -5.13 4.74 10.44
N GLU A 55 -4.95 5.60 9.44
CA GLU A 55 -4.23 5.27 8.21
C GLU A 55 -2.75 4.95 8.47
N ARG A 56 -2.08 5.71 9.33
CA ARG A 56 -0.69 5.41 9.77
C ARG A 56 -0.61 4.05 10.46
N THR A 57 -1.53 3.80 11.39
CA THR A 57 -1.57 2.55 12.16
C THR A 57 -1.84 1.36 11.24
N TYR A 58 -2.79 1.49 10.32
CA TYR A 58 -3.10 0.47 9.34
C TYR A 58 -1.92 0.18 8.41
N HIS A 59 -1.30 1.23 7.85
CA HIS A 59 -0.13 1.10 6.98
C HIS A 59 1.02 0.38 7.68
N GLU A 60 1.36 0.80 8.91
CA GLU A 60 2.49 0.22 9.64
C GLU A 60 2.20 -1.24 10.00
N ASN A 61 0.99 -1.58 10.44
CA ASN A 61 0.59 -2.97 10.67
C ASN A 61 0.72 -3.82 9.41
N LEU A 62 0.28 -3.30 8.26
CA LEU A 62 0.36 -4.00 6.98
C LEU A 62 1.81 -4.23 6.55
N LYS A 63 2.65 -3.20 6.65
CA LYS A 63 4.08 -3.25 6.36
C LYS A 63 4.81 -4.25 7.26
N GLN A 64 4.53 -4.23 8.57
CA GLN A 64 5.13 -5.17 9.52
C GLN A 64 4.74 -6.62 9.20
N ASN A 65 3.47 -6.88 8.86
CA ASN A 65 3.02 -8.21 8.45
C ASN A 65 3.72 -8.70 7.16
N ILE A 66 3.93 -7.82 6.18
CA ILE A 66 4.67 -8.15 4.95
C ILE A 66 6.12 -8.51 5.26
N ILE A 67 6.79 -7.70 6.09
CA ILE A 67 8.19 -7.93 6.48
C ILE A 67 8.33 -9.22 7.31
N LYS A 68 7.41 -9.47 8.23
CA LYS A 68 7.47 -10.59 9.16
C LYS A 68 7.10 -11.92 8.49
N TYR A 69 6.10 -11.93 7.60
CA TYR A 69 5.54 -13.17 7.06
C TYR A 69 5.74 -13.30 5.54
N SER A 70 5.26 -12.34 4.75
CA SER A 70 5.23 -12.48 3.29
C SER A 70 6.62 -12.62 2.67
N ARG A 71 7.53 -11.70 2.99
CA ARG A 71 8.88 -11.69 2.38
C ARG A 71 9.72 -12.90 2.80
N PRO A 72 9.78 -13.30 4.08
CA PRO A 72 10.58 -14.46 4.47
C PRO A 72 10.05 -15.79 3.93
N LEU A 73 8.72 -15.95 3.80
CA LEU A 73 8.11 -17.16 3.25
C LEU A 73 8.49 -17.42 1.79
N ARG A 74 8.91 -16.40 1.02
CA ARG A 74 9.41 -16.55 -0.36
C ARG A 74 10.62 -17.46 -0.47
N ARG A 75 11.32 -17.73 0.64
CA ARG A 75 12.46 -18.67 0.70
C ARG A 75 12.02 -20.13 0.84
N TYR A 76 10.78 -20.37 1.24
CA TYR A 76 10.25 -21.68 1.60
C TYR A 76 9.13 -22.16 0.67
N LEU A 77 8.50 -21.22 -0.03
CA LEU A 77 7.39 -21.47 -0.93
C LEU A 77 7.76 -21.04 -2.35
N ASN A 78 7.22 -21.74 -3.33
CA ASN A 78 7.38 -21.39 -4.73
C ASN A 78 6.65 -20.07 -5.05
N PRO A 79 7.02 -19.35 -6.11
CA PRO A 79 6.40 -18.06 -6.47
C PRO A 79 4.88 -18.12 -6.58
N ASN A 80 4.32 -19.20 -7.15
CA ASN A 80 2.87 -19.38 -7.27
C ASN A 80 2.20 -19.53 -5.90
N GLU A 81 2.77 -20.34 -5.00
CA GLU A 81 2.25 -20.53 -3.63
C GLU A 81 2.24 -19.19 -2.85
N ILE A 82 3.26 -18.34 -3.06
CA ILE A 82 3.33 -17.00 -2.46
C ILE A 82 2.25 -16.07 -3.01
N VAL A 83 2.06 -16.05 -4.33
CA VAL A 83 1.02 -15.24 -4.98
C VAL A 83 -0.36 -15.71 -4.52
N ASP A 84 -0.57 -17.01 -4.36
CA ASP A 84 -1.85 -17.53 -3.92
C ASP A 84 -2.15 -17.17 -2.46
N LEU A 85 -1.14 -17.19 -1.58
CA LEU A 85 -1.28 -16.85 -0.16
C LEU A 85 -1.40 -15.35 0.11
N PHE A 86 -0.52 -14.56 -0.50
CA PHE A 86 -0.36 -13.13 -0.19
C PHE A 86 -0.98 -12.21 -1.25
N GLN A 87 -1.36 -12.77 -2.40
CA GLN A 87 -2.06 -12.05 -3.48
C GLN A 87 -1.35 -10.72 -3.82
N ASN A 88 -2.11 -9.63 -3.78
CA ASN A 88 -1.68 -8.27 -4.05
C ASN A 88 -1.43 -7.45 -2.77
N ILE A 89 -1.10 -8.09 -1.64
CA ILE A 89 -0.93 -7.39 -0.34
C ILE A 89 0.12 -6.27 -0.39
N GLU A 90 1.20 -6.44 -1.17
CA GLU A 90 2.23 -5.41 -1.35
C GLU A 90 1.70 -4.20 -2.14
N LYS A 91 0.78 -4.41 -3.08
CA LYS A 91 0.08 -3.33 -3.79
C LYS A 91 -0.82 -2.56 -2.84
N ILE A 92 -1.57 -3.25 -1.98
CA ILE A 92 -2.40 -2.62 -0.94
C ILE A 92 -1.54 -1.79 0.01
N SER A 93 -0.37 -2.30 0.41
CA SER A 93 0.57 -1.57 1.25
C SER A 93 1.09 -0.29 0.59
N ALA A 94 1.40 -0.33 -0.71
CA ALA A 94 1.83 0.84 -1.47
C ALA A 94 0.71 1.90 -1.57
N ILE A 95 -0.54 1.47 -1.80
CA ILE A 95 -1.70 2.38 -1.85
C ILE A 95 -1.89 3.07 -0.49
N SER A 96 -1.90 2.29 0.60
CA SER A 96 -2.02 2.82 1.96
C SER A 96 -0.88 3.79 2.29
N GLN A 97 0.36 3.49 1.88
CA GLN A 97 1.48 4.43 2.05
C GLN A 97 1.25 5.75 1.30
N SER A 98 0.70 5.69 0.08
CA SER A 98 0.41 6.88 -0.71
C SER A 98 -0.66 7.74 -0.04
N ILE A 99 -1.70 7.14 0.53
CA ILE A 99 -2.75 7.85 1.26
C ILE A 99 -2.16 8.56 2.48
N VAL A 100 -1.38 7.85 3.30
CA VAL A 100 -0.69 8.44 4.46
C VAL A 100 0.13 9.66 4.05
N ARG A 101 0.97 9.54 3.01
CA ARG A 101 1.80 10.67 2.54
C ARG A 101 0.98 11.87 2.07
N HIS A 102 -0.13 11.64 1.36
CA HIS A 102 -1.00 12.73 0.94
C HIS A 102 -1.70 13.39 2.14
N CYS A 103 -2.17 12.60 3.12
CA CYS A 103 -2.77 13.13 4.35
C CYS A 103 -1.74 13.93 5.18
N GLU A 104 -0.50 13.45 5.29
CA GLU A 104 0.59 14.16 5.98
C GLU A 104 0.92 15.48 5.32
N LYS A 105 1.00 15.50 3.98
CA LYS A 105 1.23 16.73 3.23
C LYS A 105 0.13 17.77 3.47
N LEU A 106 -1.13 17.34 3.50
CA LEU A 106 -2.26 18.25 3.81
C LEU A 106 -2.24 18.73 5.27
N PHE A 107 -1.66 17.96 6.18
CA PHE A 107 -1.52 18.35 7.58
C PHE A 107 -0.37 19.36 7.77
N ASP A 108 0.77 19.13 7.11
CA ASP A 108 1.99 19.91 7.25
C ASP A 108 1.92 21.27 6.53
N GLU A 109 1.22 21.36 5.39
CA GLU A 109 1.32 22.54 4.53
C GLU A 109 0.61 23.78 5.06
N ASP A 110 -0.28 23.72 6.07
CA ASP A 110 -0.99 24.97 6.39
C ASP A 110 -1.77 25.10 7.71
N ASN A 111 -2.02 24.06 8.54
CA ASN A 111 -3.03 24.12 9.63
C ASN A 111 -4.43 24.66 9.18
N THR A 112 -4.61 24.99 7.90
CA THR A 112 -5.83 25.45 7.27
C THR A 112 -6.35 24.30 6.43
N PHE A 113 -7.37 23.65 6.97
CA PHE A 113 -8.11 22.59 6.32
C PHE A 113 -8.88 23.15 5.12
N HIS A 114 -8.19 23.43 4.01
CA HIS A 114 -8.82 23.91 2.77
C HIS A 114 -9.04 22.81 1.74
N VAL A 115 -8.40 21.64 1.89
CA VAL A 115 -8.55 20.51 0.97
C VAL A 115 -9.36 19.40 1.67
N PRO A 116 -10.58 19.10 1.19
CA PRO A 116 -11.35 17.97 1.70
C PRO A 116 -10.58 16.65 1.55
N ILE A 117 -10.51 15.87 2.63
CA ILE A 117 -9.88 14.53 2.62
C ILE A 117 -10.48 13.61 1.55
N SER A 118 -11.74 13.86 1.17
CA SER A 118 -12.42 13.16 0.08
C SER A 118 -11.66 13.25 -1.25
N ILE A 119 -10.92 14.33 -1.51
CA ILE A 119 -10.11 14.48 -2.73
C ILE A 119 -8.98 13.45 -2.77
N ILE A 120 -8.35 13.16 -1.61
CA ILE A 120 -7.32 12.12 -1.51
C ILE A 120 -7.92 10.77 -1.90
N TYR A 121 -9.02 10.37 -1.24
CA TYR A 121 -9.63 9.07 -1.50
C TYR A 121 -10.22 8.98 -2.91
N GLN A 122 -10.78 10.06 -3.44
CA GLN A 122 -11.33 10.08 -4.80
C GLN A 122 -10.24 9.85 -5.86
N SER A 123 -9.02 10.34 -5.63
CA SER A 123 -7.89 10.12 -6.55
C SER A 123 -7.41 8.66 -6.61
N CYS A 124 -7.69 7.85 -5.58
CA CYS A 124 -7.25 6.46 -5.51
C CYS A 124 -8.40 5.44 -5.41
N LEU A 125 -9.66 5.88 -5.47
CA LEU A 125 -10.84 5.06 -5.18
C LEU A 125 -10.94 3.83 -6.07
N ASP A 126 -10.76 3.99 -7.38
CA ASP A 126 -10.86 2.89 -8.34
C ASP A 126 -9.76 1.84 -8.07
N VAL A 127 -8.52 2.31 -7.91
CA VAL A 127 -7.35 1.45 -7.67
C VAL A 127 -7.46 0.74 -6.32
N MET A 128 -7.96 1.43 -5.29
CA MET A 128 -8.28 0.84 -3.98
C MET A 128 -9.33 -0.26 -4.15
N THR A 129 -10.48 0.10 -4.72
CA THR A 129 -11.63 -0.80 -4.87
C THR A 129 -11.24 -2.08 -5.60
N ASP A 130 -10.55 -1.97 -6.73
CA ASP A 130 -10.07 -3.13 -7.48
C ASP A 130 -9.10 -3.99 -6.68
N SER A 131 -8.18 -3.35 -5.95
CA SER A 131 -7.17 -4.05 -5.18
C SER A 131 -7.77 -4.80 -3.97
N TYR A 132 -8.68 -4.16 -3.24
CA TYR A 132 -9.37 -4.78 -2.11
C TYR A 132 -10.37 -5.85 -2.57
N ASN A 133 -11.11 -5.63 -3.66
CA ASN A 133 -12.00 -6.65 -4.22
C ASN A 133 -11.23 -7.90 -4.65
N THR A 134 -10.07 -7.72 -5.27
CA THR A 134 -9.18 -8.83 -5.60
C THR A 134 -8.77 -9.60 -4.34
N TYR A 135 -8.33 -8.89 -3.30
CA TYR A 135 -7.85 -9.50 -2.06
C TYR A 135 -8.96 -10.27 -1.30
N ILE A 136 -10.14 -9.65 -1.19
CA ILE A 136 -11.28 -10.18 -0.44
C ILE A 136 -11.91 -11.37 -1.17
N SER A 137 -12.09 -11.29 -2.49
CA SER A 137 -12.76 -12.34 -3.29
C SER A 137 -12.05 -13.70 -3.19
N ARG A 138 -10.75 -13.72 -2.92
CA ARG A 138 -9.94 -14.94 -2.78
C ARG A 138 -9.64 -15.31 -1.33
N SER A 139 -10.15 -14.57 -0.35
CA SER A 139 -9.86 -14.80 1.09
C SER A 139 -10.22 -16.22 1.56
N ILE A 140 -11.34 -16.78 1.08
CA ILE A 140 -11.76 -18.16 1.39
C ILE A 140 -10.78 -19.18 0.80
N GLN A 141 -10.30 -18.93 -0.43
CA GLN A 141 -9.32 -19.80 -1.09
C GLN A 141 -7.98 -19.77 -0.35
N VAL A 142 -7.53 -18.59 0.09
CA VAL A 142 -6.32 -18.46 0.93
C VAL A 142 -6.42 -19.31 2.20
N GLN A 143 -7.58 -19.36 2.85
CA GLN A 143 -7.75 -20.21 4.05
C GLN A 143 -7.60 -21.71 3.74
N ALA A 144 -8.11 -22.17 2.59
CA ALA A 144 -7.91 -23.55 2.16
C ALA A 144 -6.44 -23.84 1.85
N ILE A 145 -5.76 -22.89 1.21
CA ILE A 145 -4.34 -22.98 0.86
C ILE A 145 -3.44 -22.96 2.11
N LEU A 146 -3.77 -22.14 3.11
CA LEU A 146 -3.10 -22.15 4.41
C LEU A 146 -3.18 -23.53 5.09
N LYS A 147 -4.34 -24.21 4.97
CA LYS A 147 -4.48 -25.59 5.47
C LYS A 147 -3.64 -26.58 4.66
N GLN A 148 -3.59 -26.43 3.34
CA GLN A 148 -2.79 -27.27 2.47
C GLN A 148 -1.28 -27.14 2.74
N TYR A 149 -0.80 -25.93 3.01
CA TYR A 149 0.62 -25.66 3.28
C TYR A 149 0.95 -25.61 4.78
N CYS A 150 0.05 -26.08 5.64
CA CYS A 150 0.17 -25.92 7.09
C CYS A 150 1.50 -26.45 7.63
N HIS A 151 2.01 -27.58 7.13
CA HIS A 151 3.29 -28.15 7.57
C HIS A 151 4.50 -27.30 7.16
N LYS A 152 4.54 -26.78 5.93
CA LYS A 152 5.61 -25.88 5.46
C LYS A 152 5.60 -24.55 6.21
N ILE A 153 4.41 -24.00 6.41
CA ILE A 153 4.20 -22.73 7.12
C ILE A 153 4.49 -22.89 8.61
N ALA A 154 4.08 -23.99 9.24
CA ALA A 154 4.36 -24.27 10.66
C ALA A 154 5.86 -24.41 10.91
N TYR A 155 6.59 -25.08 10.02
CA TYR A 155 8.05 -25.15 10.09
C TYR A 155 8.68 -23.75 10.00
N PHE A 156 8.24 -22.92 9.05
CA PHE A 156 8.68 -21.54 8.94
C PHE A 156 8.39 -20.73 10.21
N LEU A 157 7.16 -20.82 10.76
CA LEU A 157 6.77 -20.11 11.98
C LEU A 157 7.59 -20.55 13.18
N GLN A 158 7.89 -21.85 13.31
CA GLN A 158 8.81 -22.35 14.34
C GLN A 158 10.21 -21.77 14.18
N VAL A 159 10.76 -21.71 12.97
CA VAL A 159 12.08 -21.10 12.71
C VAL A 159 12.07 -19.60 13.05
N CYS A 160 10.98 -18.88 12.75
CA CYS A 160 10.83 -17.48 13.11
C CYS A 160 10.78 -17.26 14.62
N ILE A 161 10.04 -18.09 15.36
CA ILE A 161 9.96 -18.03 16.83
C ILE A 161 11.32 -18.34 17.45
N LEU A 162 11.99 -19.40 17.00
CA LEU A 162 13.31 -19.82 17.52
C LEU A 162 14.39 -18.76 17.29
N LYS A 163 14.36 -18.06 16.15
CA LYS A 163 15.29 -16.94 15.88
C LYS A 163 15.02 -15.71 16.75
N GLN A 164 13.78 -15.43 17.10
CA GLN A 164 13.45 -14.33 18.01
C GLN A 164 13.93 -14.61 19.44
N CYS A 165 13.79 -15.85 19.90
CA CYS A 165 14.25 -16.27 21.24
C CYS A 165 15.79 -16.35 21.39
N SER A 166 16.55 -16.40 20.29
CA SER A 166 18.03 -16.47 20.34
C SER A 166 18.71 -15.11 20.21
N THR A 167 17.94 -14.04 20.02
CA THR A 167 18.41 -12.65 19.96
C THR A 167 17.95 -11.79 21.15
N SER A 168 17.36 -12.42 22.19
CA SER A 168 17.03 -11.81 23.49
C SER A 168 17.96 -12.36 24.55
#